data_AF-A0A4Y8WBY6-F1
#
_entry.id   AF-A0A4Y8WBY6-F1
#
_cell.length_a   1.000
_cell.length_b   1.000
_cell.length_c   1.000
_cell.angle_alpha   90.00
_cell.angle_beta   90.00
_cell.angle_gamma   90.00
#
_symmetry.space_group_name_H-M   'P 1'
#
loop_
_entity.id
_entity.type
_entity.pdbx_description
1 polymer ?
#
loop_
_entity_poly.entity_id
_entity_poly.type
_entity_poly.pdbx_seq_one_letter_code
_entity_poly.pdbx_strand_id
1 'polypeptide(L)'
;MNRKAGFTLIELVVVIVILGVLAVVAAPRFLNLQESAREATLEGIAGAMEGVITQVNAKAFIAGLTPSLSNPGNQDDYIIDFGIGTVEVDWATLCPESVGESGDALTMLDFMTLGTTDDLTSAIGNRHTVIGFEHSFSTAELNSTNITTLPAGCYVIYDSFGGRGASGVCPAEGCVCTVRVENTNC
;
A
#
# COMPACT_ATOMS: atom_id res chain seq x y z
N MET A 1 -65.22 6.93 -18.18
CA MET A 1 -64.81 6.84 -16.77
C MET A 1 -63.68 5.83 -16.66
N ASN A 2 -62.43 6.28 -16.54
CA ASN A 2 -61.28 5.39 -16.37
C ASN A 2 -61.25 4.90 -14.92
N ARG A 3 -61.55 3.62 -14.70
CA ARG A 3 -61.39 2.99 -13.38
C ARG A 3 -59.90 2.90 -13.10
N LYS A 4 -59.39 3.67 -12.12
CA LYS A 4 -58.07 3.39 -11.56
C LYS A 4 -58.17 2.07 -10.81
N ALA A 5 -57.55 1.02 -11.34
CA ALA A 5 -57.33 -0.21 -10.59
C ALA A 5 -56.33 0.10 -9.47
N GLY A 6 -56.79 0.02 -8.22
CA GLY A 6 -55.91 0.15 -7.07
C GLY A 6 -55.10 -1.14 -6.87
N PHE A 7 -53.88 -1.01 -6.38
CA PHE A 7 -53.05 -2.14 -5.95
C PHE A 7 -53.71 -2.85 -4.78
N THR A 8 -53.66 -4.18 -4.72
CA THR A 8 -54.21 -4.93 -3.58
C THR A 8 -53.17 -5.02 -2.46
N LEU A 9 -53.64 -5.07 -1.19
CA LEU A 9 -52.74 -5.23 -0.04
C LEU A 9 -51.89 -6.52 -0.14
N ILE A 10 -52.48 -7.61 -0.63
CA ILE A 10 -51.78 -8.89 -0.76
C ILE A 10 -50.66 -8.83 -1.81
N GLU A 11 -50.87 -8.09 -2.90
CA GLU A 11 -49.89 -7.94 -3.97
C GLU A 11 -48.66 -7.17 -3.49
N LEU A 12 -48.86 -6.15 -2.63
CA LEU A 12 -47.76 -5.47 -1.97
C LEU A 12 -47.02 -6.36 -0.96
N VAL A 13 -47.76 -7.17 -0.19
CA VAL A 13 -47.16 -8.10 0.79
C VAL A 13 -46.33 -9.18 0.10
N VAL A 14 -46.81 -9.76 -1.01
CA VAL A 14 -46.05 -10.78 -1.75
C VAL A 14 -44.74 -10.22 -2.31
N VAL A 15 -44.75 -8.97 -2.82
CA VAL A 15 -43.54 -8.32 -3.35
C VAL A 15 -42.48 -8.13 -2.27
N ILE A 16 -42.83 -7.62 -1.10
CA ILE A 16 -41.85 -7.43 -0.01
C ILE A 16 -41.31 -8.77 0.51
N VAL A 17 -42.13 -9.84 0.52
CA VAL A 17 -41.68 -11.18 0.91
C VAL A 17 -40.67 -11.73 -0.10
N ILE A 18 -40.94 -11.60 -1.40
CA ILE A 18 -40.01 -12.03 -2.45
C ILE A 18 -38.70 -11.25 -2.36
N LEU A 19 -38.76 -9.92 -2.23
CA LEU A 19 -37.56 -9.08 -2.06
C LEU A 19 -36.78 -9.45 -0.79
N GLY A 20 -37.48 -9.79 0.30
CA GLY A 20 -36.86 -10.25 1.54
C GLY A 20 -36.05 -11.54 1.36
N VAL A 21 -36.62 -12.54 0.67
CA VAL A 21 -35.91 -13.82 0.40
C VAL A 21 -34.70 -13.59 -0.51
N LEU A 22 -34.84 -12.77 -1.56
CA LEU A 22 -33.75 -12.46 -2.48
C LEU A 22 -32.60 -11.73 -1.77
N ALA A 23 -32.91 -10.78 -0.88
CA ALA A 23 -31.91 -10.05 -0.11
C ALA A 23 -31.08 -10.97 0.80
N VAL A 24 -31.74 -11.90 1.51
CA VAL A 24 -31.06 -12.84 2.43
C VAL A 24 -30.09 -13.78 1.70
N VAL A 25 -30.43 -14.23 0.49
CA VAL A 25 -29.56 -15.10 -0.31
C VAL A 25 -28.42 -14.31 -0.98
N ALA A 26 -28.68 -13.07 -1.40
CA ALA A 26 -27.69 -12.24 -2.09
C ALA A 26 -26.64 -11.62 -1.14
N ALA A 27 -27.03 -11.24 0.08
CA ALA A 27 -26.17 -10.49 0.99
C ALA A 27 -24.83 -11.20 1.33
N PRO A 28 -24.79 -12.50 1.70
CA PRO A 28 -23.52 -13.16 2.01
C PRO A 28 -22.57 -13.20 0.81
N ARG A 29 -23.10 -13.43 -0.39
CA ARG A 29 -22.28 -13.45 -1.62
C ARG A 29 -21.73 -12.05 -1.95
N PHE A 30 -22.53 -11.01 -1.74
CA PHE A 30 -22.10 -9.64 -1.97
C PHE A 30 -20.96 -9.22 -1.01
N LEU A 31 -21.00 -9.64 0.26
CA LEU A 31 -19.91 -9.39 1.22
C LEU A 31 -18.60 -10.08 0.79
N ASN A 32 -18.64 -11.37 0.45
CA ASN A 32 -17.45 -12.10 -0.01
C ASN A 32 -16.83 -11.48 -1.28
N LEU A 33 -17.66 -10.98 -2.20
CA LEU A 33 -17.16 -10.33 -3.42
C LEU A 33 -16.44 -9.01 -3.12
N GLN A 34 -16.88 -8.26 -2.12
CA GLN A 34 -16.21 -7.03 -1.70
C GLN A 34 -14.85 -7.33 -1.05
N GLU A 35 -14.79 -8.33 -0.17
CA GLU A 35 -13.55 -8.80 0.45
C GLU A 35 -12.53 -9.22 -0.62
N SER A 36 -12.89 -10.13 -1.52
CA SER A 36 -11.99 -10.56 -2.60
C SER A 36 -11.59 -9.42 -3.55
N ALA A 37 -12.45 -8.42 -3.74
CA ALA A 37 -12.11 -7.24 -4.55
C ALA A 37 -11.08 -6.35 -3.85
N ARG A 38 -11.20 -6.19 -2.52
CA ARG A 38 -10.21 -5.46 -1.71
C ARG A 38 -8.86 -6.18 -1.71
N GLU A 39 -8.86 -7.49 -1.49
CA GLU A 39 -7.64 -8.30 -1.57
C GLU A 39 -6.94 -8.17 -2.93
N ALA A 40 -7.69 -8.30 -4.03
CA ALA A 40 -7.15 -8.12 -5.38
C ALA A 40 -6.58 -6.70 -5.61
N THR A 41 -7.18 -5.69 -4.98
CA THR A 41 -6.68 -4.31 -5.01
C THR A 41 -5.37 -4.18 -4.25
N LEU A 42 -5.26 -4.78 -3.06
CA LEU A 42 -4.02 -4.80 -2.28
C LEU A 42 -2.88 -5.49 -3.05
N GLU A 43 -3.15 -6.63 -3.69
CA GLU A 43 -2.16 -7.31 -4.53
C GLU A 43 -1.72 -6.44 -5.72
N GLY A 44 -2.65 -5.70 -6.33
CA GLY A 44 -2.34 -4.72 -7.37
C GLY A 44 -1.44 -3.58 -6.88
N ILE A 45 -1.72 -3.06 -5.68
CA ILE A 45 -0.90 -2.02 -5.02
C ILE A 45 0.49 -2.56 -4.70
N ALA A 46 0.59 -3.78 -4.15
CA ALA A 46 1.86 -4.42 -3.83
C ALA A 46 2.72 -4.63 -5.09
N GLY A 47 2.12 -5.17 -6.16
CA GLY A 47 2.79 -5.33 -7.45
C GLY A 47 3.25 -3.99 -8.05
N ALA A 48 2.46 -2.92 -7.89
CA ALA A 48 2.85 -1.59 -8.30
C ALA A 48 4.05 -1.06 -7.49
N MET A 49 4.06 -1.21 -6.17
CA MET A 49 5.21 -0.84 -5.32
C MET A 49 6.48 -1.59 -5.73
N GLU A 50 6.39 -2.91 -5.94
CA GLU A 50 7.52 -3.72 -6.43
C GLU A 50 8.02 -3.24 -7.81
N GLY A 51 7.11 -2.82 -8.68
CA GLY A 51 7.43 -2.20 -9.96
C GLY A 51 8.19 -0.88 -9.82
N VAL A 52 7.83 -0.04 -8.83
CA VAL A 52 8.55 1.21 -8.54
C VAL A 52 9.93 0.92 -7.97
N ILE A 53 10.04 0.00 -7.00
CA ILE A 53 11.31 -0.46 -6.44
C ILE A 53 12.26 -0.90 -7.56
N THR A 54 11.77 -1.75 -8.47
CA THR A 54 12.58 -2.25 -9.59
C THR A 54 13.08 -1.12 -10.49
N GLN A 55 12.23 -0.13 -10.80
CA GLN A 55 12.60 1.01 -11.64
C GLN A 55 13.67 1.91 -10.98
N VAL A 56 13.47 2.24 -9.71
CA VAL A 56 14.40 3.06 -8.92
C VAL A 56 15.73 2.36 -8.73
N ASN A 57 15.69 1.10 -8.34
CA ASN A 57 16.88 0.30 -8.11
C ASN A 57 17.70 0.12 -9.41
N ALA A 58 17.04 -0.19 -10.54
CA ALA A 58 17.71 -0.27 -11.83
C ALA A 58 18.41 1.05 -12.21
N LYS A 59 17.77 2.18 -11.93
CA LYS A 59 18.32 3.50 -12.23
C LYS A 59 19.46 3.89 -11.28
N ALA A 60 19.39 3.51 -10.01
CA ALA A 60 20.48 3.65 -9.06
C ALA A 60 21.72 2.86 -9.49
N PHE A 61 21.55 1.62 -9.96
CA PHE A 61 22.65 0.82 -10.49
C PHE A 61 23.25 1.42 -11.78
N ILE A 62 22.42 1.95 -12.68
CA ILE A 62 22.91 2.66 -13.88
C ILE A 62 23.71 3.91 -13.50
N ALA A 63 23.34 4.59 -12.42
CA ALA A 63 24.08 5.71 -11.85
C ALA A 63 25.40 5.29 -11.16
N GLY A 64 25.68 3.99 -11.05
CA GLY A 64 26.91 3.45 -10.47
C GLY A 64 26.86 3.27 -8.95
N LEU A 65 25.68 3.41 -8.33
CA LEU A 65 25.53 3.16 -6.90
C LEU A 65 25.58 1.67 -6.58
N THR A 66 26.13 1.36 -5.41
CA THR A 66 26.15 0.01 -4.85
C THR A 66 25.66 0.04 -3.40
N PRO A 67 24.89 -0.97 -2.96
CA PRO A 67 24.44 -1.04 -1.58
C PRO A 67 25.63 -1.12 -0.61
N SER A 68 25.53 -0.44 0.53
CA SER A 68 26.52 -0.53 1.61
C SER A 68 25.96 -1.33 2.80
N LEU A 69 26.82 -2.10 3.48
CA LEU A 69 26.42 -2.86 4.67
C LEU A 69 26.37 -2.00 5.95
N SER A 70 26.98 -0.81 5.91
CA SER A 70 27.03 0.15 7.01
C SER A 70 26.83 1.57 6.48
N ASN A 71 26.33 2.46 7.35
CA ASN A 71 26.09 3.85 6.98
C ASN A 71 27.38 4.50 6.39
N PRO A 72 27.34 4.96 5.11
CA PRO A 72 28.50 5.56 4.44
C PRO A 72 28.84 6.97 4.94
N GLY A 73 28.03 7.55 5.83
CA GLY A 73 28.17 8.91 6.32
C GLY A 73 27.49 9.89 5.38
N ASN A 74 28.23 10.42 4.40
CA ASN A 74 27.63 11.29 3.39
C ASN A 74 26.72 10.48 2.46
N GLN A 75 25.49 10.94 2.27
CA GLN A 75 24.46 10.30 1.46
C GLN A 75 24.02 11.16 0.26
N ASP A 76 24.69 12.28 -0.04
CA ASP A 76 24.37 13.17 -1.17
C ASP A 76 24.34 12.43 -2.53
N ASP A 77 25.13 11.36 -2.68
CA ASP A 77 25.21 10.56 -3.91
C ASP A 77 24.01 9.61 -4.10
N TYR A 78 23.18 9.39 -3.06
CA TYR A 78 22.02 8.49 -3.11
C TYR A 78 20.74 9.17 -3.62
N ILE A 79 20.90 10.20 -4.45
CA ILE A 79 19.81 10.95 -5.06
C ILE A 79 19.78 10.69 -6.56
N ILE A 80 18.65 10.18 -7.05
CA ILE A 80 18.47 9.69 -8.43
C ILE A 80 17.50 10.59 -9.20
N ASP A 81 17.99 11.32 -10.22
CA ASP A 81 17.17 12.27 -11.01
C ASP A 81 16.39 11.59 -12.14
N PHE A 82 15.08 11.44 -11.99
CA PHE A 82 14.18 10.85 -12.98
C PHE A 82 13.76 11.79 -14.12
N GLY A 83 14.26 13.02 -14.16
CA GLY A 83 13.88 14.06 -15.13
C GLY A 83 12.52 14.71 -14.87
N ILE A 84 11.71 14.09 -14.00
CA ILE A 84 10.45 14.61 -13.46
C ILE A 84 10.57 15.05 -11.98
N GLY A 85 11.73 14.80 -11.37
CA GLY A 85 12.01 14.98 -9.96
C GLY A 85 13.12 14.02 -9.50
N THR A 86 13.56 14.18 -8.27
CA THR A 86 14.63 13.35 -7.68
C THR A 86 14.06 12.32 -6.72
N VAL A 87 14.67 11.14 -6.64
CA VAL A 87 14.32 10.11 -5.65
C VAL A 87 15.53 9.89 -4.77
N GLU A 88 15.36 10.03 -3.46
CA GLU A 88 16.34 9.55 -2.50
C GLU A 88 16.19 8.04 -2.35
N VAL A 89 17.30 7.32 -2.46
CA VAL A 89 17.33 5.87 -2.27
C VAL A 89 18.08 5.54 -1.00
N ASP A 90 17.63 4.51 -0.31
CA ASP A 90 18.33 4.05 0.87
C ASP A 90 19.70 3.48 0.48
N TRP A 91 20.75 3.89 1.19
CA TRP A 91 22.11 3.42 0.93
C TRP A 91 22.32 1.92 1.11
N ALA A 92 21.49 1.28 1.93
CA ALA A 92 21.58 -0.14 2.26
C ALA A 92 20.85 -1.06 1.27
N THR A 93 19.76 -0.59 0.67
CA THR A 93 18.89 -1.39 -0.21
C THR A 93 18.85 -0.87 -1.66
N LEU A 94 19.22 0.39 -1.89
CA LEU A 94 18.99 1.18 -3.10
C LEU A 94 17.50 1.27 -3.49
N CYS A 95 16.60 0.99 -2.56
CA CYS A 95 15.18 1.15 -2.78
C CYS A 95 14.77 2.60 -2.48
N PRO A 96 13.71 3.13 -3.11
CA PRO A 96 13.24 4.49 -2.85
C PRO A 96 12.92 4.66 -1.38
N GLU A 97 13.43 5.71 -0.75
CA GLU A 97 13.02 6.03 0.61
C GLU A 97 11.54 6.38 0.65
N SER A 98 10.88 6.08 1.78
CA SER A 98 9.46 6.40 1.93
C SER A 98 9.25 7.92 1.98
N VAL A 99 10.16 8.64 2.63
CA VAL A 99 10.26 10.10 2.61
C VAL A 99 11.72 10.44 2.34
N GLY A 100 12.00 11.22 1.29
CA GLY A 100 13.33 11.80 1.11
C GLY A 100 13.56 12.95 2.10
N GLU A 101 14.74 12.99 2.70
CA GLU A 101 15.16 14.06 3.61
C GLU A 101 15.78 15.25 2.87
N SER A 102 16.04 15.09 1.56
CA SER A 102 16.69 16.08 0.70
C SER A 102 15.78 16.61 -0.44
N GLY A 103 15.43 17.90 -0.44
CA GLY A 103 14.89 18.63 -1.59
C GLY A 103 13.51 18.19 -2.14
N ASP A 104 13.24 18.46 -3.43
CA ASP A 104 12.03 18.07 -4.19
C ASP A 104 12.06 16.54 -4.47
N ALA A 105 11.88 15.74 -3.41
CA ALA A 105 11.94 14.28 -3.46
C ALA A 105 10.59 13.66 -3.84
N LEU A 106 10.57 12.88 -4.92
CA LEU A 106 9.48 12.00 -5.28
C LEU A 106 9.42 10.84 -4.28
N THR A 107 8.24 10.58 -3.75
CA THR A 107 7.94 9.48 -2.85
C THR A 107 7.46 8.26 -3.65
N MET A 108 7.32 7.11 -2.97
CA MET A 108 6.69 5.91 -3.55
C MET A 108 5.34 6.21 -4.22
N LEU A 109 4.54 7.09 -3.62
CA LEU A 109 3.20 7.43 -4.12
C LEU A 109 3.24 8.23 -5.42
N ASP A 110 4.28 9.02 -5.66
CA ASP A 110 4.39 9.85 -6.87
C ASP A 110 4.61 9.02 -8.14
N PHE A 111 5.11 7.79 -8.00
CA PHE A 111 5.24 6.84 -9.09
C PHE A 111 3.98 6.00 -9.33
N MET A 112 3.02 6.06 -8.41
CA MET A 112 1.85 5.18 -8.41
C MET A 112 0.61 5.98 -8.80
N THR A 113 -0.04 5.58 -9.89
CA THR A 113 -1.40 6.04 -10.19
C THR A 113 -2.39 5.21 -9.37
N LEU A 114 -2.61 5.61 -8.12
CA LEU A 114 -3.65 4.98 -7.30
C LEU A 114 -5.02 5.37 -7.84
N GLY A 115 -5.87 4.37 -8.10
CA GLY A 115 -7.28 4.62 -8.39
C GLY A 115 -7.91 5.27 -7.16
N THR A 116 -8.40 6.50 -7.32
CA THR A 116 -9.03 7.26 -6.23
C THR A 116 -10.40 6.65 -5.89
N THR A 117 -10.40 5.56 -5.12
CA THR A 117 -11.59 5.12 -4.39
C THR A 117 -11.60 5.83 -3.05
N ASP A 118 -12.74 6.40 -2.65
CA ASP A 118 -12.88 7.20 -1.42
C ASP A 118 -12.48 6.46 -0.12
N ASP A 119 -12.28 5.14 -0.18
CA ASP A 119 -11.95 4.28 0.96
C ASP A 119 -10.45 3.94 1.11
N LEU A 120 -9.59 4.28 0.14
CA LEU A 120 -8.16 3.95 0.22
C LEU A 120 -7.40 5.07 0.94
N THR A 121 -6.77 4.74 2.05
CA THR A 121 -5.94 5.66 2.83
C THR A 121 -4.46 5.31 2.71
N SER A 122 -3.61 6.32 2.83
CA SER A 122 -2.16 6.15 2.87
C SER A 122 -1.53 6.87 4.05
N ALA A 123 -0.49 6.28 4.61
CA ALA A 123 0.36 6.91 5.62
C ALA A 123 1.83 6.69 5.27
N ILE A 124 2.63 7.72 5.46
CA ILE A 124 4.06 7.71 5.14
C ILE A 124 4.83 8.11 6.39
N GLY A 125 5.87 7.35 6.70
CA GLY A 125 6.94 7.75 7.60
C GLY A 125 8.29 7.58 6.92
N ASN A 126 9.35 7.96 7.59
CA ASN A 126 10.72 7.93 7.04
C ASN A 126 11.10 6.56 6.47
N ARG A 127 10.74 5.49 7.19
CA ARG A 127 11.08 4.11 6.81
C ARG A 127 9.98 3.43 6.00
N HIS A 128 8.72 3.67 6.34
CA HIS A 128 7.60 2.90 5.85
C HIS A 128 6.58 3.74 5.09
N THR A 129 6.06 3.17 3.99
CA THR A 129 4.87 3.66 3.28
C THR A 129 3.77 2.62 3.40
N VAL A 130 2.58 3.01 3.81
CA VAL A 130 1.42 2.14 3.95
C VAL A 130 0.29 2.66 3.08
N ILE A 131 -0.39 1.76 2.38
CA ILE A 131 -1.58 2.06 1.57
C ILE A 131 -2.60 0.95 1.81
N GLY A 132 -3.84 1.27 2.14
CA GLY A 132 -4.87 0.27 2.39
C GLY A 132 -6.24 0.84 2.69
N PHE A 133 -7.20 -0.05 2.94
CA PHE A 133 -8.56 0.30 3.35
C PHE A 133 -8.68 0.48 4.87
N GLU A 134 -7.88 -0.27 5.64
CA GLU A 134 -7.85 -0.19 7.10
C GLU A 134 -6.45 -0.48 7.62
N HIS A 135 -5.81 0.50 8.27
CA HIS A 135 -4.52 0.34 8.94
C HIS A 135 -4.43 1.22 10.18
N SER A 136 -3.68 0.80 11.19
CA SER A 136 -3.59 1.49 12.50
C SER A 136 -2.15 1.82 12.90
N PHE A 137 -1.35 2.36 11.98
CA PHE A 137 0.02 2.77 12.27
C PHE A 137 0.09 4.23 12.72
N SER A 138 0.86 4.47 13.78
CA SER A 138 1.30 5.81 14.14
C SER A 138 2.50 6.26 13.30
N THR A 139 2.67 7.57 13.14
CA THR A 139 3.85 8.14 12.45
C THR A 139 5.17 7.69 13.10
N ALA A 140 5.19 7.52 14.43
CA ALA A 140 6.38 7.04 15.14
C ALA A 140 6.77 5.61 14.73
N GLU A 141 5.78 4.72 14.55
CA GLU A 141 6.02 3.36 14.07
C GLU A 141 6.54 3.36 12.63
N LEU A 142 5.93 4.16 11.75
CA LEU A 142 6.33 4.26 10.34
C LEU A 142 7.70 4.91 10.14
N ASN A 143 8.16 5.75 11.08
CA ASN A 143 9.43 6.46 10.95
C ASN A 143 10.65 5.58 11.23
N SER A 144 10.65 4.75 12.28
CA SER A 144 11.89 4.13 12.73
C SER A 144 11.77 2.67 13.20
N THR A 145 10.57 2.18 13.45
CA THR A 145 10.39 0.83 14.00
C THR A 145 10.65 -0.21 12.92
N ASN A 146 11.43 -1.25 13.23
CA ASN A 146 11.49 -2.43 12.37
C ASN A 146 10.24 -3.28 12.61
N ILE A 147 9.21 -3.10 11.79
CA ILE A 147 7.92 -3.79 11.94
C ILE A 147 8.06 -5.22 11.42
N THR A 148 8.39 -6.17 12.29
CA THR A 148 8.53 -7.59 11.89
C THR A 148 7.19 -8.33 11.82
N THR A 149 6.25 -7.96 12.67
CA THR A 149 4.89 -8.53 12.70
C THR A 149 3.87 -7.44 12.34
N LEU A 150 3.01 -7.74 11.37
CA LEU A 150 1.97 -6.83 10.91
C LEU A 150 0.75 -6.90 11.83
N PRO A 151 0.23 -5.76 12.33
CA PRO A 151 -1.09 -5.73 12.96
C PRO A 151 -2.18 -6.10 11.96
N ALA A 152 -3.22 -6.81 12.40
CA ALA A 152 -4.35 -7.17 11.54
C ALA A 152 -4.99 -5.92 10.89
N GLY A 153 -5.33 -6.03 9.61
CA GLY A 153 -5.92 -4.94 8.83
C GLY A 153 -6.15 -5.35 7.38
N CYS A 154 -6.30 -4.35 6.51
CA CYS A 154 -6.44 -4.52 5.06
C CYS A 154 -5.56 -3.48 4.35
N TYR A 155 -4.27 -3.78 4.21
CA TYR A 155 -3.27 -2.85 3.69
C TYR A 155 -2.03 -3.52 3.09
N VAL A 156 -1.28 -2.73 2.34
CA VAL A 156 0.07 -3.01 1.89
C VAL A 156 1.05 -2.10 2.62
N ILE A 157 2.14 -2.66 3.12
CA ILE A 157 3.23 -1.91 3.76
C ILE A 157 4.54 -2.15 3.03
N TYR A 158 5.20 -1.05 2.72
CA TYR A 158 6.55 -0.99 2.18
C TYR A 158 7.54 -0.63 3.30
N ASP A 159 8.67 -1.34 3.35
CA ASP A 159 9.82 -1.05 4.21
C ASP A 159 11.04 -0.73 3.34
N SER A 160 11.37 0.56 3.23
CA SER A 160 12.52 1.03 2.45
C SER A 160 13.86 0.63 3.08
N PHE A 161 13.88 0.26 4.37
CA PHE A 161 15.11 0.08 5.12
C PHE A 161 15.58 -1.37 5.18
N GLY A 162 14.75 -2.30 4.72
CA GLY A 162 15.11 -3.68 4.43
C GLY A 162 15.55 -4.52 5.63
N GLY A 163 14.82 -4.42 6.75
CA GLY A 163 15.03 -5.31 7.89
C GLY A 163 16.28 -5.01 8.72
N ARG A 164 16.99 -3.90 8.46
CA ARG A 164 18.13 -3.47 9.29
C ARG A 164 17.76 -3.41 10.78
N GLY A 165 18.65 -3.94 11.62
CA GLY A 165 18.46 -3.98 13.08
C GLY A 165 18.57 -2.58 13.71
N ALA A 166 18.33 -2.48 15.01
CA ALA A 166 18.42 -1.21 15.75
C ALA A 166 19.81 -0.55 15.69
N SER A 167 20.86 -1.29 15.36
CA SER A 167 22.23 -0.78 15.12
C SER A 167 22.42 -0.12 13.76
N GLY A 168 21.43 -0.15 12.87
CA GLY A 168 21.52 0.40 11.52
C GLY A 168 22.46 -0.37 10.58
N VAL A 169 22.80 -1.63 10.91
CA VAL A 169 23.70 -2.48 10.12
C VAL A 169 22.89 -3.57 9.41
N CYS A 170 23.21 -3.82 8.15
CA CYS A 170 22.60 -4.89 7.36
C CYS A 170 23.15 -6.28 7.74
N PRO A 171 22.37 -7.35 7.56
CA PRO A 171 22.92 -8.71 7.64
C PRO A 171 23.97 -8.93 6.53
N ALA A 172 24.79 -9.97 6.68
CA ALA A 172 25.88 -10.26 5.73
C ALA A 172 25.38 -10.52 4.29
N GLU A 173 24.13 -10.96 4.14
CA GLU A 173 23.44 -11.18 2.86
C GLU A 173 22.96 -9.85 2.21
N GLY A 174 23.09 -8.71 2.90
CA GLY A 174 22.57 -7.41 2.48
C GLY A 174 21.17 -7.09 3.00
N CYS A 175 20.80 -5.81 3.00
CA CYS A 175 19.41 -5.40 3.26
C CYS A 175 18.61 -5.46 1.96
N VAL A 176 17.35 -5.88 2.05
CA VAL A 176 16.41 -5.89 0.92
C VAL A 176 15.12 -5.24 1.38
N CYS A 177 14.70 -4.17 0.70
CA CYS A 177 13.42 -3.56 0.99
C CYS A 177 12.28 -4.56 0.78
N THR A 178 11.18 -4.40 1.49
CA THR A 178 10.08 -5.39 1.44
C THR A 178 8.75 -4.72 1.20
N VAL A 179 7.93 -5.35 0.37
CA VAL A 179 6.49 -5.06 0.27
C VAL A 179 5.75 -6.25 0.87
N ARG A 180 4.83 -5.98 1.80
CA ARG A 180 4.03 -7.02 2.45
C ARG A 180 2.56 -6.65 2.43
N VAL A 181 1.72 -7.64 2.18
CA VAL A 181 0.27 -7.52 2.19
C VAL A 181 -0.26 -8.10 3.51
N GLU A 182 -1.17 -7.37 4.14
CA GLU A 182 -1.95 -7.81 5.29
C GLU A 182 -3.43 -7.71 4.95
N ASN A 183 -4.13 -8.85 4.96
CA ASN A 183 -5.51 -8.99 4.50
C ASN A 183 -6.44 -9.66 5.53
N THR A 184 -6.05 -9.77 6.80
CA THR A 184 -6.87 -10.45 7.82
C THR A 184 -8.24 -9.79 8.03
N ASN A 185 -8.38 -8.49 7.78
CA ASN A 185 -9.62 -7.73 7.98
C ASN A 185 -10.05 -6.93 6.73
N CYS A 186 -9.96 -7.53 5.54
CA CYS A 186 -10.62 -6.98 4.36
C CYS A 186 -12.13 -7.28 4.36
#